data_AF-A0AAV1AG85-F1
#
_entry.id   AF-A0AAV1AG85-F1
#
_cell.length_a   1.000
_cell.length_b   1.000
_cell.length_c   1.000
_cell.angle_alpha   90.00
_cell.angle_beta   90.00
_cell.angle_gamma   90.00
#
_symmetry.space_group_name_H-M   'P 1'
#
loop_
_entity.id
_entity.type
_entity.pdbx_description
1 polymer ?
#
loop_
_entity_poly.entity_id
_entity_poly.type
_entity_poly.pdbx_seq_one_letter_code
_entity_poly.pdbx_strand_id
1 'polypeptide(L)'
;MNIRIVLMVLVLSFGIGSEQQVPCYFIFGDSLVDNGNNNQLTSIAKANYAPYGIDFPGGPTGRCSNGKTSVDVIAERLGFNGHIPSYASARGRDILRGVNYASVVAGIREETGQKLG
;
A
#
# COMPACT_ATOMS: atom_id res chain seq x y z
N MET A 1 23.49 23.42 30.67
CA MET A 1 22.32 22.94 29.90
C MET A 1 21.28 22.42 30.89
N ASN A 2 20.09 23.04 30.95
CA ASN A 2 19.10 22.74 32.00
C ASN A 2 18.45 21.38 31.77
N ILE A 3 18.50 20.50 32.77
CA ILE A 3 17.95 19.14 32.70
C ILE A 3 16.45 19.14 32.37
N ARG A 4 15.72 20.18 32.78
CA ARG A 4 14.31 20.41 32.45
C ARG A 4 14.09 20.69 30.96
N ILE A 5 15.00 21.42 30.31
CA ILE A 5 14.95 21.69 28.87
C ILE A 5 15.24 20.41 28.08
N VAL A 6 16.22 19.63 28.53
CA VAL A 6 16.54 18.32 27.93
C VAL A 6 15.34 17.36 28.04
N LEU A 7 14.69 17.30 29.20
CA LEU A 7 13.51 16.45 29.42
C LEU A 7 12.33 16.87 28.54
N MET A 8 12.07 18.18 28.41
CA MET A 8 10.99 18.71 27.59
C MET A 8 11.21 18.44 26.10
N VAL A 9 12.45 18.57 25.61
CA VAL A 9 12.80 18.20 24.22
C VAL A 9 12.64 16.71 23.98
N LEU A 10 13.02 15.86 24.94
CA LEU A 10 12.83 14.40 24.86
C LEU A 10 11.34 14.02 24.78
N VAL A 11 10.48 14.64 25.60
CA VAL A 11 9.02 14.38 25.58
C VAL A 11 8.38 14.85 24.27
N LEU A 12 8.83 15.96 23.69
CA LEU A 12 8.40 16.42 22.36
C LEU A 12 8.93 15.54 21.21
N SER A 13 9.97 14.74 21.45
CA SER A 13 10.57 13.82 20.47
C SER A 13 9.85 12.47 20.39
N PHE A 14 9.06 12.11 21.41
CA PHE A 14 8.14 10.98 21.34
C PHE A 14 6.94 11.42 20.49
N GLY A 15 7.08 11.25 19.19
CA GLY A 15 6.14 11.72 18.19
C GLY A 15 4.70 11.24 18.44
N ILE A 16 3.76 12.09 18.03
CA ILE A 16 2.33 11.77 17.91
C ILE A 16 2.20 10.72 16.79
N GLY A 17 2.52 9.46 17.08
CA GLY A 17 2.18 8.34 16.21
C GLY A 17 0.73 7.97 16.46
N SER A 18 -0.13 7.99 15.44
CA SER A 18 -1.45 7.38 15.57
C SER A 18 -1.27 5.90 15.84
N GLU A 19 -1.74 5.42 16.98
CA GLU A 19 -1.70 3.99 17.31
C GLU A 19 -2.43 3.19 16.23
N GLN A 20 -1.84 2.07 15.82
CA GLN A 20 -2.43 1.21 14.80
C GLN A 20 -3.77 0.65 15.33
N GLN A 21 -4.88 0.97 14.67
CA GLN A 21 -6.22 0.71 15.19
C GLN A 21 -6.69 -0.74 15.03
N VAL A 22 -6.10 -1.47 14.08
CA VAL A 22 -6.41 -2.88 13.80
C VAL A 22 -5.12 -3.66 13.59
N PRO A 23 -5.04 -4.95 13.96
CA PRO A 23 -3.80 -5.71 13.87
C PRO A 23 -3.34 -5.96 12.43
N CYS A 24 -4.28 -6.04 11.48
CA CYS A 24 -4.02 -6.33 10.07
C CYS A 24 -5.05 -5.67 9.15
N TYR A 25 -4.68 -5.46 7.89
CA TYR A 25 -5.57 -4.97 6.85
C TYR A 25 -5.37 -5.73 5.54
N PHE A 26 -6.32 -6.60 5.19
CA PHE A 26 -6.31 -7.37 3.95
C PHE A 26 -7.19 -6.69 2.90
N ILE A 27 -6.66 -6.55 1.70
CA ILE A 27 -7.32 -5.83 0.60
C ILE A 27 -7.54 -6.80 -0.55
N PHE A 28 -8.75 -6.82 -1.08
CA PHE A 28 -9.14 -7.58 -2.27
C PHE A 28 -9.86 -6.63 -3.23
N GLY A 29 -9.69 -6.82 -4.53
CA GLY A 29 -10.33 -5.98 -5.52
C GLY A 29 -9.64 -6.04 -6.87
N ASP A 30 -9.87 -4.99 -7.64
CA ASP A 30 -9.38 -4.84 -9.01
C ASP A 30 -8.32 -3.73 -9.12
N SER A 31 -8.13 -3.21 -10.33
CA SER A 31 -7.26 -2.05 -10.64
C SER A 31 -7.41 -0.83 -9.72
N LEU A 32 -8.59 -0.59 -9.14
CA LEU A 32 -8.84 0.57 -8.28
C LEU A 32 -8.03 0.53 -6.97
N VAL A 33 -7.61 -0.67 -6.57
CA VAL A 33 -6.93 -0.91 -5.30
C VAL A 33 -5.69 -1.78 -5.44
N ASP A 34 -5.32 -2.25 -6.64
CA ASP A 34 -4.02 -2.90 -6.87
C ASP A 34 -2.87 -1.92 -6.62
N ASN A 35 -1.80 -2.44 -6.00
CA ASN A 35 -0.58 -1.71 -5.73
C ASN A 35 0.67 -2.36 -6.34
N GLY A 36 0.49 -3.24 -7.34
CA GLY A 36 1.56 -3.77 -8.17
C GLY A 36 1.66 -5.29 -8.21
N ASN A 37 0.56 -6.01 -7.98
CA ASN A 37 0.55 -7.47 -8.10
C ASN A 37 0.82 -7.95 -9.53
N ASN A 38 0.43 -7.17 -10.54
CA ASN A 38 0.63 -7.54 -11.96
C ASN A 38 2.05 -7.24 -12.49
N ASN A 39 2.91 -6.53 -11.74
CA ASN A 39 4.18 -6.01 -12.25
C ASN A 39 5.12 -7.10 -12.78
N GLN A 40 5.12 -8.28 -12.15
CA GLN A 40 5.99 -9.42 -12.47
C GLN A 40 5.31 -10.47 -13.38
N LEU A 41 4.07 -10.24 -13.79
CA LEU A 41 3.34 -11.14 -14.69
C LEU A 41 3.63 -10.78 -16.16
N THR A 42 3.48 -11.75 -17.06
CA THR A 42 3.53 -11.50 -18.51
C THR A 42 2.16 -11.00 -18.97
N SER A 43 1.88 -9.73 -18.69
CA SER A 43 0.58 -9.09 -18.92
C SER A 43 0.74 -7.64 -19.38
N ILE A 44 -0.23 -7.13 -20.13
CA ILE A 44 -0.35 -5.70 -20.45
C ILE A 44 -1.08 -4.91 -19.37
N ALA A 45 -1.72 -5.58 -18.42
CA ALA A 45 -2.45 -4.97 -17.32
C ALA A 45 -1.50 -4.57 -16.18
N LYS A 46 -0.60 -3.63 -16.49
CA LYS A 46 0.40 -3.09 -15.56
C LYS A 46 0.20 -1.60 -15.41
N ALA A 47 0.62 -1.06 -14.27
CA ALA A 47 0.66 0.38 -14.02
C ALA A 47 2.00 0.80 -13.37
N ASN A 48 3.09 0.13 -13.74
CA ASN A 48 4.45 0.42 -13.30
C ASN A 48 5.23 1.27 -14.33
N TYR A 49 4.53 2.16 -15.04
CA TYR A 49 5.10 3.08 -16.02
C TYR A 49 4.37 4.43 -16.00
N ALA A 50 5.00 5.49 -16.51
CA ALA A 50 4.39 6.82 -16.57
C ALA A 50 3.14 6.84 -17.49
N PRO A 51 2.06 7.57 -17.15
CA PRO A 51 1.97 8.60 -16.12
C PRO A 51 1.55 8.08 -14.73
N TYR A 52 1.44 6.77 -14.52
CA TYR A 52 1.09 6.24 -13.20
C TYR A 52 2.20 6.53 -12.18
N GLY A 53 1.82 6.82 -10.94
CA GLY A 53 2.78 7.11 -9.88
C GLY A 53 3.53 8.44 -9.98
N ILE A 54 3.15 9.38 -10.88
CA ILE A 54 3.83 10.69 -10.97
C ILE A 54 3.76 11.53 -9.69
N ASP A 55 2.70 11.33 -8.89
CA ASP A 55 2.50 11.97 -7.59
C ASP A 55 2.85 11.01 -6.43
N PHE A 56 3.32 9.80 -6.72
CA PHE A 56 3.68 8.81 -5.71
C PHE A 56 5.17 8.90 -5.37
N PRO A 57 5.56 9.02 -4.09
CA PRO A 57 6.97 8.99 -3.71
C PRO A 57 7.65 7.69 -4.15
N GLY A 58 8.64 7.79 -5.03
CA GLY A 58 9.31 6.62 -5.63
C GLY A 58 8.82 6.23 -7.03
N GLY A 59 7.83 6.94 -7.58
CA GLY A 59 7.39 6.78 -8.97
C GLY A 59 6.35 5.68 -9.18
N PRO A 60 6.24 5.13 -10.41
CA PRO A 60 5.26 4.11 -10.75
C PRO A 60 5.43 2.83 -9.92
N THR A 61 4.39 2.46 -9.17
CA THR A 61 4.40 1.27 -8.29
C THR A 61 3.55 0.12 -8.80
N GLY A 62 2.67 0.35 -9.78
CA GLY A 62 1.61 -0.59 -10.18
C GLY A 62 0.21 -0.18 -9.71
N ARG A 63 0.07 0.95 -9.01
CA ARG A 63 -1.23 1.58 -8.75
C ARG A 63 -1.77 2.23 -10.03
N CYS A 64 -3.02 1.98 -10.38
CA CYS A 64 -3.70 2.62 -11.52
C CYS A 64 -4.11 4.07 -11.24
N SER A 65 -3.22 4.85 -10.63
CA SER A 65 -3.41 6.25 -10.21
C SER A 65 -2.08 7.02 -10.29
N ASN A 66 -2.14 8.35 -10.27
CA ASN A 66 -0.93 9.17 -10.14
C ASN A 66 -0.25 9.00 -8.78
N GLY A 67 -1.03 8.72 -7.73
CA GLY A 67 -0.56 8.67 -6.35
C GLY A 67 -1.20 7.52 -5.57
N LYS A 68 -1.55 7.79 -4.31
CA LYS A 68 -2.22 6.85 -3.40
C LYS A 68 -3.61 6.47 -3.92
N THR A 69 -3.99 5.22 -3.68
CA THR A 69 -5.37 4.71 -3.85
C THR A 69 -6.19 4.93 -2.57
N SER A 70 -7.49 4.62 -2.60
CA SER A 70 -8.35 4.72 -1.41
C SER A 70 -7.87 3.85 -0.25
N VAL A 71 -7.36 2.65 -0.53
CA VAL A 71 -6.87 1.70 0.49
C VAL A 71 -5.56 2.14 1.13
N ASP A 72 -4.73 2.90 0.41
CA ASP A 72 -3.54 3.52 1.00
C ASP A 72 -3.94 4.60 2.02
N VAL A 73 -4.93 5.43 1.68
CA VAL A 73 -5.45 6.46 2.58
C VAL A 73 -6.11 5.84 3.81
N ILE A 74 -6.81 4.71 3.65
CA ILE A 74 -7.38 3.96 4.78
C ILE A 74 -6.26 3.40 5.67
N ALA A 75 -5.21 2.79 5.10
CA ALA A 75 -4.08 2.27 5.87
C ALA A 75 -3.39 3.36 6.70
N GLU A 76 -3.20 4.56 6.14
CA GLU A 76 -2.67 5.72 6.86
C GLU A 76 -3.58 6.15 8.01
N ARG A 77 -4.89 6.21 7.78
CA ARG A 77 -5.86 6.57 8.83
C ARG A 77 -5.96 5.52 9.93
N LEU A 78 -5.71 4.26 9.61
CA LEU A 78 -5.65 3.15 10.56
C LEU A 78 -4.32 3.07 11.33
N GLY A 79 -3.35 3.96 11.05
CA GLY A 79 -2.09 4.05 11.77
C GLY A 79 -1.06 2.99 11.37
N PHE A 80 -1.13 2.47 10.13
CA PHE A 80 -0.07 1.58 9.63
C PHE A 80 1.21 2.36 9.31
N ASN A 81 2.35 1.83 9.75
CA ASN A 81 3.67 2.34 9.38
C ASN A 81 4.01 1.93 7.94
N GLY A 82 3.52 2.71 6.98
CA GLY A 82 3.70 2.49 5.54
C GLY A 82 2.48 1.84 4.87
N HIS A 83 2.62 1.54 3.59
CA HIS A 83 1.55 0.92 2.79
C HIS A 83 1.46 -0.59 3.04
N ILE A 84 0.26 -1.15 2.91
CA ILE A 84 0.07 -2.60 2.90
C ILE A 84 0.78 -3.18 1.67
N PRO A 85 1.65 -4.21 1.80
CA PRO A 85 2.40 -4.74 0.68
C PRO A 85 1.50 -5.47 -0.33
N SER A 86 1.91 -5.45 -1.60
CA SER A 86 1.29 -6.31 -2.63
C SER A 86 1.56 -7.78 -2.32
N TYR A 87 0.64 -8.68 -2.66
CA TYR A 87 0.87 -10.12 -2.58
C TYR A 87 2.16 -10.55 -3.30
N ALA A 88 2.44 -9.97 -4.46
CA ALA A 88 3.65 -10.25 -5.23
C ALA A 88 4.94 -9.97 -4.45
N SER A 89 4.94 -8.99 -3.54
CA SER A 89 6.11 -8.58 -2.73
C SER A 89 6.09 -9.07 -1.27
N ALA A 90 4.92 -9.39 -0.72
CA ALA A 90 4.77 -9.81 0.67
C ALA A 90 5.45 -11.15 0.96
N ARG A 91 6.23 -11.25 2.03
CA ARG A 91 6.93 -12.49 2.44
C ARG A 91 6.86 -12.69 3.95
N GLY A 92 6.95 -13.94 4.39
CA GLY A 92 7.13 -14.28 5.81
C GLY A 92 6.12 -13.60 6.74
N ARG A 93 6.63 -12.88 7.75
CA ARG A 93 5.83 -12.24 8.79
C ARG A 93 5.09 -10.98 8.32
N ASP A 94 5.45 -10.39 7.19
CA ASP A 94 4.76 -9.20 6.67
C ASP A 94 3.30 -9.51 6.35
N ILE A 95 3.02 -10.75 5.96
CA ILE A 95 1.66 -11.25 5.68
C ILE A 95 0.75 -11.10 6.90
N LEU A 96 1.29 -11.24 8.12
CA LEU A 96 0.51 -11.15 9.36
C LEU A 96 -0.02 -9.74 9.64
N ARG A 97 0.56 -8.71 9.01
CA ARG A 97 0.10 -7.31 9.12
C ARG A 97 -0.93 -6.94 8.06
N GLY A 98 -1.26 -7.86 7.14
CA GLY A 98 -2.15 -7.58 6.02
C GLY A 98 -1.42 -7.62 4.67
N VAL A 99 -2.16 -7.96 3.63
CA VAL A 99 -1.67 -8.08 2.25
C VAL A 99 -2.72 -7.55 1.31
N ASN A 100 -2.27 -6.88 0.25
CA ASN A 100 -3.11 -6.49 -0.87
C ASN A 100 -3.07 -7.56 -1.97
N TYR A 101 -4.20 -8.24 -2.15
CA TYR A 101 -4.44 -9.29 -3.13
C TYR A 101 -5.17 -8.79 -4.40
N ALA A 102 -5.41 -7.49 -4.51
CA ALA A 102 -6.07 -6.94 -5.69
C ALA A 102 -5.23 -7.14 -6.96
N SER A 103 -5.88 -7.31 -8.11
CA SER A 103 -5.20 -7.47 -9.40
C SER A 103 -5.90 -6.59 -10.43
N VAL A 104 -5.15 -5.93 -11.31
CA VAL A 104 -5.70 -4.98 -12.30
C VAL A 104 -6.88 -5.56 -13.09
N VAL A 105 -6.86 -6.87 -13.35
CA VAL A 105 -7.84 -7.57 -14.19
C VAL A 105 -8.86 -8.39 -13.42
N ALA A 106 -8.84 -8.34 -12.09
CA ALA A 106 -9.79 -9.09 -11.28
C ALA A 106 -11.23 -8.69 -11.61
N GLY A 107 -12.13 -9.66 -11.55
CA GLY A 107 -13.56 -9.43 -11.70
C GLY A 107 -14.36 -10.52 -11.01
N ILE A 108 -15.69 -10.39 -11.07
CA ILE A 108 -16.62 -11.26 -10.34
C ILE A 108 -16.84 -12.59 -11.08
N ARG A 109 -16.75 -12.60 -12.41
CA ARG A 109 -16.99 -13.78 -13.24
C ARG A 109 -15.67 -14.47 -13.59
N GLU A 110 -15.72 -15.79 -13.75
CA GLU A 110 -14.56 -16.62 -14.12
C GLU A 110 -13.91 -16.20 -15.45
N GLU A 111 -14.73 -15.71 -16.39
CA GLU A 111 -14.27 -15.19 -17.68
C GLU A 111 -13.59 -13.82 -17.60
N THR A 112 -13.71 -13.08 -16.50
CA THR A 112 -13.06 -11.78 -16.36
C THR A 112 -11.55 -11.96 -16.17
N GLY A 113 -10.76 -11.16 -16.89
CA GLY A 113 -9.31 -11.18 -16.76
C GLY A 113 -8.60 -12.35 -17.46
N GLN A 114 -9.30 -13.36 -17.99
CA GLN A 114 -8.65 -14.52 -18.66
C GLN A 114 -7.67 -14.17 -19.78
N LYS A 115 -7.88 -13.03 -20.46
CA LYS A 115 -7.00 -12.58 -21.56
C LYS A 115 -5.81 -11.76 -21.10
N LEU A 116 -5.89 -11.18 -19.90
CA LEU A 116 -5.02 -10.09 -19.44
C LEU A 116 -4.40 -10.37 -18.07
N GLY A 117 -4.78 -11.44 -17.38
CA GLY A 117 -4.27 -11.84 -16.06
C GLY A 117 -3.02 -12.69 -16.10
#